data_AF-A0A832K4N7-F1
#
_entry.id   AF-A0A832K4N7-F1
#
_cell.length_a   1.000
_cell.length_b   1.000
_cell.length_c   1.000
_cell.angle_alpha   90.00
_cell.angle_beta   90.00
_cell.angle_gamma   90.00
#
_symmetry.space_group_name_H-M   'P 1'
#
loop_
_entity.id
_entity.type
_entity.pdbx_description
1 polymer ?
#
loop_
_entity_poly.entity_id
_entity_poly.type
_entity_poly.pdbx_seq_one_letter_code
_entity_poly.pdbx_strand_id
1 'polypeptide(L)'
;AAAMISGKLWLKVPETIKIVLNGKLPPGVYSKDIILYIIGKIGADGANYKAVEFTGTAIKNLSMDARFTISNMAVEMGAKAGLMEVDEKTVEWLQKNRTGNAIHWTGIKSDRDARYERILEYELSKIEPQIAMPHAVDRVVPAGKVKGRRIDQVLIGTCTNGRLEDLKIAAKILKGRKVHPDVKLIVAPASKKIFLQAIKEGIIETFVRSGAAVLNPGCGPCVGTHQGIPADGEVVLSTANRNFKGRMGNPDAFIYLSSPATAAASAIRGEITDPREFV
;
A
#
# COMPACT_ATOMS: atom_id res chain seq x y z
N ALA A 1 6.01 15.19 22.58
CA ALA A 1 6.16 16.11 23.72
C ALA A 1 6.08 17.59 23.29
N ALA A 2 7.08 18.16 22.61
CA ALA A 2 7.14 19.60 22.28
C ALA A 2 5.88 20.14 21.56
N ALA A 3 5.38 19.44 20.54
CA ALA A 3 4.18 19.84 19.81
C ALA A 3 2.90 19.83 20.68
N MET A 4 2.79 18.90 21.65
CA MET A 4 1.63 18.83 22.54
C MET A 4 1.60 19.97 23.55
N ILE A 5 2.77 20.42 24.00
CA ILE A 5 2.89 21.51 24.99
C ILE A 5 2.72 22.87 24.33
N SER A 6 3.34 23.09 23.17
CA SER A 6 3.44 24.42 22.56
C SER A 6 2.48 24.66 21.39
N GLY A 7 1.86 23.60 20.84
CA GLY A 7 1.14 23.67 19.56
C GLY A 7 2.04 23.97 18.35
N LYS A 8 3.37 23.94 18.51
CA LYS A 8 4.36 24.32 17.49
C LYS A 8 5.46 23.26 17.38
N LEU A 9 6.11 23.21 16.22
CA LEU A 9 7.27 22.35 15.97
C LEU A 9 8.21 23.01 14.96
N TRP A 10 9.51 22.83 15.17
CA TRP A 10 10.53 23.27 14.22
C TRP A 10 10.76 22.21 13.14
N LEU A 11 10.65 22.63 11.88
CA LEU A 11 10.94 21.78 10.73
C LEU A 11 11.85 22.56 9.79
N LYS A 12 12.94 21.92 9.33
CA LYS A 12 13.71 22.43 8.19
C LYS A 12 12.87 22.22 6.94
N VAL A 13 12.63 23.28 6.17
CA VAL A 13 11.91 23.19 4.90
C VAL A 13 12.72 22.30 3.94
N PRO A 14 12.18 21.17 3.48
CA PRO A 14 12.88 20.30 2.55
C PRO A 14 12.81 20.85 1.13
N GLU A 15 13.81 20.52 0.30
CA GLU A 15 13.67 20.65 -1.15
C GLU A 15 12.66 19.61 -1.67
N THR A 16 12.08 19.85 -2.84
CA THR A 16 11.01 19.02 -3.40
C THR A 16 11.47 18.29 -4.66
N ILE A 17 11.22 16.99 -4.71
CA ILE A 17 11.26 16.17 -5.93
C ILE A 17 9.84 16.06 -6.48
N LYS A 18 9.66 16.40 -7.75
CA LYS A 18 8.38 16.19 -8.45
C LYS A 18 8.39 14.85 -9.16
N ILE A 19 7.34 14.05 -8.97
CA ILE A 19 7.13 12.80 -9.69
C ILE A 19 5.83 12.91 -10.48
N VAL A 20 5.95 12.99 -11.80
CA VAL A 20 4.83 13.07 -12.75
C VAL A 20 4.48 11.66 -13.22
N LEU A 21 3.26 11.22 -12.92
CA LEU A 21 2.75 9.88 -13.20
C LEU A 21 1.62 9.96 -14.21
N ASN A 22 1.91 9.54 -15.45
CA ASN A 22 0.98 9.62 -16.57
C ASN A 22 0.51 8.22 -17.02
N GLY A 23 -0.56 8.22 -17.83
CA GLY A 23 -1.15 7.00 -18.37
C GLY A 23 -2.31 6.44 -17.56
N LYS A 24 -2.84 5.30 -18.04
CA LYS A 24 -3.93 4.55 -17.40
C LYS A 24 -3.39 3.22 -16.89
N LEU A 25 -3.70 2.88 -15.65
CA LEU A 25 -3.24 1.62 -15.06
C LEU A 25 -3.82 0.42 -15.81
N PRO A 26 -2.98 -0.58 -16.18
CA PRO A 26 -3.45 -1.84 -16.72
C PRO A 26 -4.31 -2.63 -15.71
N PRO A 27 -5.17 -3.56 -16.18
CA PRO A 27 -5.86 -4.49 -15.30
C PRO A 27 -4.89 -5.24 -14.38
N GLY A 28 -5.26 -5.42 -13.12
CA GLY A 28 -4.43 -6.10 -12.12
C GLY A 28 -3.33 -5.22 -11.49
N VAL A 29 -3.16 -3.97 -11.93
CA VAL A 29 -2.22 -3.00 -11.36
C VAL A 29 -2.97 -1.99 -10.50
N TYR A 30 -2.45 -1.73 -9.30
CA TYR A 30 -3.04 -0.82 -8.32
C TYR A 30 -2.00 0.18 -7.79
N SER A 31 -2.42 1.11 -6.94
CA SER A 31 -1.57 2.15 -6.35
C SER A 31 -0.34 1.63 -5.62
N LYS A 32 -0.43 0.43 -5.04
CA LYS A 32 0.71 -0.25 -4.42
C LYS A 32 1.79 -0.59 -5.44
N ASP A 33 1.42 -1.06 -6.62
CA ASP A 33 2.35 -1.39 -7.69
C ASP A 33 3.06 -0.12 -8.21
N ILE A 34 2.34 1.01 -8.29
CA ILE A 34 2.91 2.31 -8.67
C ILE A 34 4.04 2.72 -7.71
N ILE A 35 3.75 2.73 -6.40
CA ILE A 35 4.73 3.22 -5.44
C ILE A 35 5.90 2.24 -5.27
N LEU A 36 5.68 0.93 -5.36
CA LEU A 36 6.77 -0.04 -5.42
C LEU A 36 7.64 0.19 -6.67
N TYR A 37 7.04 0.39 -7.85
CA TYR A 37 7.80 0.70 -9.06
C TYR A 37 8.68 1.94 -8.88
N ILE A 38 8.14 3.02 -8.31
CA ILE A 38 8.89 4.25 -8.06
C ILE A 38 10.05 3.99 -7.08
N ILE A 39 9.78 3.34 -5.95
CA ILE A 39 10.80 3.04 -4.94
C ILE A 39 11.90 2.16 -5.55
N GLY A 40 11.55 1.16 -6.37
CA GLY A 40 12.53 0.34 -7.09
C GLY A 40 13.35 1.09 -8.13
N LYS A 41 12.85 2.22 -8.66
CA LYS A 41 13.59 3.06 -9.61
C LYS A 41 14.53 4.04 -8.93
N ILE A 42 14.14 4.58 -7.77
CA ILE A 42 14.92 5.65 -7.12
C ILE A 42 15.73 5.15 -5.92
N GLY A 43 15.44 3.98 -5.38
CA GLY A 43 16.11 3.39 -4.23
C GLY A 43 15.56 3.86 -2.87
N ALA A 44 15.93 3.15 -1.80
CA ALA A 44 15.49 3.44 -0.44
C ALA A 44 15.93 4.82 0.09
N ASP A 45 17.01 5.38 -0.46
CA ASP A 45 17.52 6.72 -0.12
C ASP A 45 17.29 7.75 -1.24
N GLY A 46 16.52 7.40 -2.28
CA GLY A 46 16.37 8.19 -3.50
C GLY A 46 15.75 9.58 -3.33
N ALA A 47 15.08 9.82 -2.19
CA ALA A 47 14.45 11.08 -1.82
C ALA A 47 14.81 11.51 -0.38
N ASN A 48 15.99 11.12 0.12
CA ASN A 48 16.39 11.39 1.51
C ASN A 48 16.27 12.88 1.87
N TYR A 49 15.51 13.16 2.94
CA TYR A 49 15.19 14.51 3.45
C TYR A 49 14.44 15.44 2.47
N LYS A 50 13.95 14.92 1.35
CA LYS A 50 13.15 15.69 0.38
C LYS A 50 11.66 15.52 0.64
N ALA A 51 10.86 16.52 0.28
CA ALA A 51 9.45 16.31 0.04
C ALA A 51 9.28 15.71 -1.36
N VAL A 52 8.32 14.82 -1.55
CA VAL A 52 7.99 14.28 -2.88
C VAL A 52 6.58 14.69 -3.22
N GLU A 53 6.44 15.45 -4.30
CA GLU A 53 5.14 15.83 -4.87
C GLU A 53 4.78 14.85 -5.99
N PHE A 54 3.69 14.11 -5.83
CA PHE A 54 3.16 13.25 -6.88
C PHE A 54 2.05 13.98 -7.66
N THR A 55 2.18 14.01 -8.97
CA THR A 55 1.20 14.62 -9.88
C THR A 55 1.01 13.77 -11.15
N GLY A 56 0.25 14.27 -12.12
CA GLY A 56 0.01 13.61 -13.41
C GLY A 56 -1.37 12.96 -13.52
N THR A 57 -1.70 12.47 -14.71
CA THR A 57 -3.04 11.95 -15.02
C THR A 57 -3.41 10.73 -14.19
N ALA A 58 -2.43 9.88 -13.85
CA ALA A 58 -2.68 8.69 -13.04
C ALA A 58 -3.15 9.09 -11.63
N ILE A 59 -2.49 10.05 -10.98
CA ILE A 59 -2.83 10.53 -9.63
C ILE A 59 -4.24 11.14 -9.58
N LYS A 60 -4.61 11.94 -10.60
CA LYS A 60 -5.96 12.51 -10.73
C LYS A 60 -7.04 11.43 -10.80
N ASN A 61 -6.75 10.30 -11.46
CA ASN A 61 -7.69 9.20 -11.62
C ASN A 61 -7.81 8.30 -10.38
N LEU A 62 -6.84 8.29 -9.48
CA LEU A 62 -6.90 7.51 -8.24
C LEU A 62 -8.00 7.98 -7.28
N SER A 63 -8.47 7.06 -6.45
CA SER A 63 -9.26 7.36 -5.24
C SER A 63 -8.36 7.90 -4.12
N MET A 64 -8.96 8.45 -3.06
CA MET A 64 -8.19 8.83 -1.87
C MET A 64 -7.53 7.62 -1.18
N ASP A 65 -8.20 6.47 -1.12
CA ASP A 65 -7.64 5.24 -0.52
C ASP A 65 -6.37 4.80 -1.26
N ALA A 66 -6.35 4.94 -2.58
CA ALA A 66 -5.19 4.68 -3.42
C ALA A 66 -4.07 5.72 -3.27
N ARG A 67 -4.43 7.01 -3.12
CA ARG A 67 -3.44 8.08 -2.83
C ARG A 67 -2.77 7.89 -1.48
N PHE A 68 -3.52 7.46 -0.46
CA PHE A 68 -2.96 7.14 0.85
C PHE A 68 -1.93 6.02 0.78
N THR A 69 -2.10 5.02 -0.08
CA THR A 69 -1.09 3.97 -0.32
C THR A 69 0.24 4.57 -0.77
N ILE A 70 0.19 5.49 -1.74
CA ILE A 70 1.39 6.12 -2.32
C ILE A 70 2.05 7.03 -1.29
N SER A 71 1.30 7.93 -0.66
CA SER A 71 1.84 8.84 0.37
C SER A 71 2.38 8.09 1.59
N ASN A 72 1.76 6.98 1.99
CA ASN A 72 2.22 6.15 3.10
C ASN A 72 3.63 5.59 2.88
N MET A 73 3.94 5.18 1.65
CA MET A 73 5.22 4.56 1.32
C MET A 73 6.30 5.56 0.88
N ALA A 74 6.01 6.87 0.87
CA ALA A 74 7.03 7.87 0.53
C ALA A 74 8.25 7.82 1.47
N VAL A 75 8.05 7.44 2.73
CA VAL A 75 9.16 7.26 3.69
C VAL A 75 10.09 6.10 3.32
N GLU A 76 9.61 5.12 2.56
CA GLU A 76 10.39 3.93 2.17
C GLU A 76 11.41 4.23 1.05
N MET A 77 11.37 5.44 0.50
CA MET A 77 12.40 6.01 -0.39
C MET A 77 13.13 7.20 0.26
N GLY A 78 13.06 7.31 1.60
CA GLY A 78 13.76 8.33 2.39
C GLY A 78 13.06 9.69 2.44
N ALA A 79 11.89 9.82 1.81
CA ALA A 79 11.21 11.11 1.74
C ALA A 79 10.74 11.57 3.12
N LYS A 80 10.86 12.88 3.36
CA LYS A 80 10.34 13.55 4.56
C LYS A 80 8.81 13.58 4.55
N ALA A 81 8.21 13.72 3.37
CA ALA A 81 6.76 13.74 3.15
C ALA A 81 6.41 13.34 1.70
N GLY A 82 5.27 12.67 1.51
CA GLY A 82 4.68 12.40 0.20
C GLY A 82 3.39 13.19 0.02
N LEU A 83 3.40 14.15 -0.90
CA LEU A 83 2.37 15.17 -1.09
C LEU A 83 1.63 14.95 -2.41
N MET A 84 0.35 15.27 -2.41
CA MET A 84 -0.49 15.37 -3.60
C MET A 84 -1.37 16.60 -3.45
N GLU A 85 -1.64 17.29 -4.55
CA GLU A 85 -2.53 18.45 -4.52
C GLU A 85 -3.95 18.05 -4.09
N VAL A 86 -4.64 19.00 -3.45
CA VAL A 86 -6.05 18.86 -3.11
C VAL A 86 -6.88 19.11 -4.37
N ASP A 87 -7.75 18.15 -4.68
CA ASP A 87 -8.73 18.22 -5.75
C ASP A 87 -10.14 17.89 -5.22
N GLU A 88 -11.11 17.79 -6.13
CA GLU A 88 -12.52 17.55 -5.82
C GLU A 88 -12.70 16.25 -5.02
N LYS A 89 -11.98 15.17 -5.39
CA LYS A 89 -12.03 13.89 -4.67
C LYS A 89 -11.52 14.00 -3.24
N THR A 90 -10.47 14.79 -3.02
CA THR A 90 -9.97 15.06 -1.67
C THR A 90 -11.01 15.79 -0.83
N VAL A 91 -11.65 16.82 -1.40
CA VAL A 91 -12.70 17.60 -0.73
C VAL A 91 -13.91 16.72 -0.39
N GLU A 92 -14.42 15.96 -1.36
CA GLU A 92 -15.54 15.03 -1.18
C GLU A 92 -15.25 13.97 -0.12
N TRP A 93 -14.05 13.37 -0.15
CA TRP A 93 -13.67 12.37 0.83
C TRP A 93 -13.63 12.95 2.24
N LEU A 94 -13.08 14.16 2.40
CA LEU A 94 -13.02 14.83 3.70
C LEU A 94 -14.42 15.18 4.20
N GLN A 95 -15.32 15.68 3.34
CA GLN A 95 -16.72 15.95 3.69
C GLN A 95 -17.45 14.69 4.18
N LYS A 96 -17.20 13.55 3.55
CA LYS A 96 -17.82 12.26 3.92
C LYS A 96 -17.25 11.62 5.18
N ASN A 97 -15.98 11.87 5.51
CA ASN A 97 -15.27 11.11 6.54
C ASN A 97 -14.91 11.91 7.79
N ARG A 98 -14.97 13.24 7.75
CA ARG A 98 -14.68 14.10 8.90
C ARG A 98 -15.89 14.18 9.83
N THR A 99 -15.61 14.25 11.13
CA THR A 99 -16.56 14.72 12.14
C THR A 99 -16.17 16.14 12.55
N GLY A 100 -17.14 17.05 12.64
CA GLY A 100 -16.92 18.45 13.06
C GLY A 100 -17.00 19.50 11.95
N ASN A 101 -16.35 20.65 12.17
CA ASN A 101 -16.54 21.88 11.39
C ASN A 101 -16.22 21.77 9.89
N ALA A 102 -16.88 22.62 9.11
CA ALA A 102 -16.67 22.79 7.68
C ALA A 102 -15.18 22.99 7.34
N ILE A 103 -14.75 22.41 6.22
CA ILE A 103 -13.36 22.51 5.76
C ILE A 103 -13.21 23.84 5.05
N HIS A 104 -12.41 24.72 5.62
CA HIS A 104 -11.93 25.89 4.91
C HIS A 104 -10.67 25.50 4.14
N TRP A 105 -10.83 24.99 2.93
CA TRP A 105 -9.69 24.77 2.04
C TRP A 105 -9.22 26.12 1.50
N THR A 106 -7.94 26.43 1.72
CA THR A 106 -7.33 27.72 1.36
C THR A 106 -6.78 27.75 -0.07
N GLY A 107 -7.05 26.72 -0.88
CA GLY A 107 -6.62 26.73 -2.28
C GLY A 107 -5.15 26.43 -2.52
N ILE A 108 -4.38 26.02 -1.50
CA ILE A 108 -2.92 25.85 -1.62
C ILE A 108 -2.60 24.79 -2.67
N LYS A 109 -1.85 25.20 -3.68
CA LYS A 109 -1.36 24.41 -4.81
C LYS A 109 0.08 24.81 -5.11
N SER A 110 0.77 24.01 -5.90
CA SER A 110 2.12 24.36 -6.35
C SER A 110 2.05 25.49 -7.38
N ASP A 111 2.89 26.50 -7.20
CA ASP A 111 2.98 27.62 -8.15
C ASP A 111 3.50 27.15 -9.51
N ARG A 112 3.13 27.86 -10.58
CA ARG A 112 3.52 27.50 -11.95
C ARG A 112 5.04 27.59 -12.17
N ASP A 113 5.71 28.46 -11.44
CA ASP A 113 7.15 28.72 -11.47
C ASP A 113 7.89 28.10 -10.27
N ALA A 114 7.23 27.21 -9.52
CA ALA A 114 7.87 26.47 -8.43
C ALA A 114 9.12 25.71 -8.93
N ARG A 115 10.21 25.85 -8.20
CA ARG A 115 11.48 25.17 -8.50
C ARG A 115 11.56 23.85 -7.74
N TYR A 116 11.92 22.79 -8.46
CA TYR A 116 12.10 21.45 -7.92
C TYR A 116 13.57 21.07 -8.03
N GLU A 117 14.07 20.35 -7.03
CA GLU A 117 15.44 19.79 -7.06
C GLU A 117 15.59 18.79 -8.22
N ARG A 118 14.53 17.99 -8.44
CA ARG A 118 14.47 17.02 -9.54
C ARG A 118 13.03 16.82 -9.98
N ILE A 119 12.84 16.59 -11.28
CA ILE A 119 11.57 16.17 -11.88
C ILE A 119 11.78 14.80 -12.50
N LEU A 120 10.94 13.84 -12.12
CA LEU A 120 10.93 12.47 -12.63
C LEU A 120 9.59 12.20 -13.30
N GLU A 121 9.61 11.67 -14.52
CA GLU A 121 8.40 11.37 -15.27
C GLU A 121 8.32 9.87 -15.56
N TYR A 122 7.15 9.29 -15.29
CA TYR A 122 6.89 7.86 -15.53
C TYR A 122 5.59 7.66 -16.30
N GLU A 123 5.68 6.84 -17.34
CA GLU A 123 4.54 6.33 -18.09
C GLU A 123 4.09 4.99 -17.50
N LEU A 124 2.86 4.94 -16.98
CA LEU A 124 2.35 3.80 -16.24
C LEU A 124 1.51 2.84 -17.09
N SER A 125 1.23 3.13 -18.36
CA SER A 125 0.34 2.31 -19.20
C SER A 125 0.89 0.91 -19.52
N LYS A 126 2.18 0.65 -19.24
CA LYS A 126 2.84 -0.66 -19.44
C LYS A 126 3.40 -1.25 -18.15
N ILE A 127 3.11 -0.65 -17.00
CA ILE A 127 3.56 -1.19 -15.72
C ILE A 127 2.87 -2.55 -15.49
N GLU A 128 3.60 -3.48 -14.90
CA GLU A 128 3.09 -4.78 -14.49
C GLU A 128 2.83 -4.80 -12.97
N PRO A 129 2.10 -5.77 -12.43
CA PRO A 129 2.05 -5.98 -10.98
C PRO A 129 3.47 -6.09 -10.41
N GLN A 130 3.75 -5.42 -9.30
CA GLN A 130 5.09 -5.31 -8.73
C GLN A 130 5.22 -6.09 -7.42
N ILE A 131 6.43 -6.59 -7.16
CA ILE A 131 6.82 -7.26 -5.92
C ILE A 131 8.11 -6.65 -5.39
N ALA A 132 8.12 -6.24 -4.12
CA ALA A 132 9.37 -5.97 -3.40
C ALA A 132 9.89 -7.25 -2.75
N MET A 133 11.11 -7.65 -3.09
CA MET A 133 11.76 -8.86 -2.57
C MET A 133 12.44 -8.60 -1.22
N PRO A 134 12.59 -9.62 -0.36
CA PRO A 134 13.35 -9.49 0.87
C PRO A 134 14.81 -9.06 0.62
N HIS A 135 15.47 -8.35 1.53
CA HIS A 135 14.97 -7.74 2.76
C HIS A 135 14.96 -6.21 2.64
N ALA A 136 14.67 -5.69 1.46
CA ALA A 136 14.70 -4.26 1.18
C ALA A 136 13.54 -3.86 0.26
N VAL A 137 12.91 -2.73 0.56
CA VAL A 137 11.66 -2.28 -0.10
C VAL A 137 11.93 -1.88 -1.57
N ASP A 138 13.14 -1.46 -1.87
CA ASP A 138 13.59 -1.04 -3.20
C ASP A 138 14.09 -2.19 -4.10
N ARG A 139 14.12 -3.43 -3.62
CA ARG A 139 14.38 -4.61 -4.46
C ARG A 139 13.12 -5.04 -5.21
N VAL A 140 12.65 -4.18 -6.13
CA VAL A 140 11.37 -4.36 -6.81
C VAL A 140 11.54 -4.99 -8.18
N VAL A 141 10.72 -5.99 -8.46
CA VAL A 141 10.62 -6.67 -9.77
C VAL A 141 9.15 -6.85 -10.16
N PRO A 142 8.84 -7.00 -11.46
CA PRO A 142 7.52 -7.47 -11.88
C PRO A 142 7.18 -8.81 -11.24
N ALA A 143 5.94 -9.01 -10.81
CA ALA A 143 5.48 -10.22 -10.13
C ALA A 143 5.76 -11.49 -10.96
N GLY A 144 5.66 -11.40 -12.30
CA GLY A 144 5.98 -12.50 -13.21
C GLY A 144 7.43 -13.00 -13.12
N LYS A 145 8.39 -12.19 -12.64
CA LYS A 145 9.80 -12.59 -12.48
C LYS A 145 10.04 -13.50 -11.27
N VAL A 146 9.11 -13.53 -10.33
CA VAL A 146 9.16 -14.37 -9.11
C VAL A 146 8.00 -15.37 -9.05
N LYS A 147 7.34 -15.59 -10.19
CA LYS A 147 6.28 -16.60 -10.34
C LYS A 147 6.81 -17.97 -9.94
N GLY A 148 6.00 -18.76 -9.23
CA GLY A 148 6.39 -20.08 -8.76
C GLY A 148 7.07 -20.11 -7.39
N ARG A 149 7.39 -18.93 -6.81
CA ARG A 149 7.91 -18.88 -5.45
C ARG A 149 6.81 -19.27 -4.46
N ARG A 150 6.94 -20.44 -3.84
CA ARG A 150 6.05 -20.90 -2.78
C ARG A 150 5.99 -19.91 -1.62
N ILE A 151 4.81 -19.80 -1.04
CA ILE A 151 4.51 -18.95 0.10
C ILE A 151 3.78 -19.76 1.17
N ASP A 152 3.98 -19.40 2.43
CA ASP A 152 3.39 -20.09 3.59
C ASP A 152 2.31 -19.22 4.25
N GLN A 153 2.43 -17.90 4.08
CA GLN A 153 1.52 -16.93 4.67
C GLN A 153 1.25 -15.75 3.74
N VAL A 154 0.02 -15.27 3.75
CA VAL A 154 -0.39 -14.03 3.08
C VAL A 154 -1.01 -13.08 4.09
N LEU A 155 -0.57 -11.83 4.10
CA LEU A 155 -1.18 -10.75 4.88
C LEU A 155 -1.82 -9.72 3.96
N ILE A 156 -3.15 -9.59 4.02
CA ILE A 156 -3.90 -8.52 3.35
C ILE A 156 -4.42 -7.54 4.40
N GLY A 157 -3.96 -6.29 4.38
CA GLY A 157 -4.41 -5.28 5.32
C GLY A 157 -3.35 -4.26 5.73
N THR A 158 -3.49 -3.77 6.96
CA THR A 158 -2.64 -2.75 7.64
C THR A 158 -2.91 -1.30 7.21
N CYS A 159 -2.03 -0.37 7.60
CA CYS A 159 -2.13 1.04 7.22
C CYS A 159 -1.91 1.27 5.71
N THR A 160 -1.19 0.38 5.02
CA THR A 160 -0.85 0.60 3.61
C THR A 160 -1.95 0.11 2.67
N ASN A 161 -2.60 -1.01 2.93
CA ASN A 161 -3.66 -1.56 2.06
C ASN A 161 -4.73 -2.36 2.84
N GLY A 162 -5.29 -1.76 3.90
CA GLY A 162 -6.38 -2.34 4.69
C GLY A 162 -7.68 -1.54 4.64
N ARG A 163 -7.84 -0.62 3.68
CA ARG A 163 -9.06 0.19 3.51
C ARG A 163 -10.11 -0.58 2.73
N LEU A 164 -11.31 -0.04 2.64
CA LEU A 164 -12.45 -0.74 2.06
C LEU A 164 -12.21 -1.09 0.59
N GLU A 165 -11.57 -0.21 -0.18
CA GLU A 165 -11.17 -0.48 -1.56
C GLU A 165 -10.22 -1.68 -1.67
N ASP A 166 -9.19 -1.73 -0.82
CA ASP A 166 -8.21 -2.82 -0.80
C ASP A 166 -8.88 -4.17 -0.50
N LEU A 167 -9.77 -4.19 0.50
CA LEU A 167 -10.50 -5.39 0.88
C LEU A 167 -11.47 -5.85 -0.23
N LYS A 168 -12.09 -4.91 -0.95
CA LYS A 168 -12.95 -5.23 -2.11
C LYS A 168 -12.16 -5.90 -3.24
N ILE A 169 -10.97 -5.39 -3.53
CA ILE A 169 -10.09 -5.96 -4.56
C ILE A 169 -9.77 -7.42 -4.21
N ALA A 170 -9.31 -7.67 -2.98
CA ALA A 170 -8.98 -9.02 -2.52
C ALA A 170 -10.21 -9.93 -2.49
N ALA A 171 -11.36 -9.45 -1.99
CA ALA A 171 -12.58 -10.24 -1.92
C ALA A 171 -13.15 -10.60 -3.29
N LYS A 172 -13.05 -9.71 -4.30
CA LYS A 172 -13.46 -10.03 -5.68
C LYS A 172 -12.67 -11.23 -6.22
N ILE A 173 -11.37 -11.29 -5.93
CA ILE A 173 -10.50 -12.40 -6.35
C ILE A 173 -10.77 -13.67 -5.52
N LEU A 174 -11.07 -13.56 -4.23
CA LEU A 174 -11.31 -14.72 -3.37
C LEU A 174 -12.74 -15.28 -3.46
N LYS A 175 -13.70 -14.53 -4.00
CA LYS A 175 -15.12 -14.92 -4.06
C LYS A 175 -15.30 -16.26 -4.79
N GLY A 176 -15.91 -17.22 -4.09
CA GLY A 176 -16.17 -18.58 -4.62
C GLY A 176 -14.93 -19.47 -4.72
N ARG A 177 -13.77 -19.03 -4.19
CA ARG A 177 -12.50 -19.76 -4.23
C ARG A 177 -12.03 -20.07 -2.81
N LYS A 178 -11.10 -21.02 -2.68
CA LYS A 178 -10.47 -21.38 -1.41
C LYS A 178 -8.99 -21.00 -1.45
N VAL A 179 -8.48 -20.59 -0.29
CA VAL A 179 -7.04 -20.42 -0.06
C VAL A 179 -6.36 -21.78 -0.19
N HIS A 180 -5.14 -21.79 -0.72
CA HIS A 180 -4.34 -23.01 -0.83
C HIS A 180 -4.17 -23.66 0.56
N PRO A 181 -4.29 -24.99 0.70
CA PRO A 181 -4.29 -25.66 2.00
C PRO A 181 -3.03 -25.39 2.85
N ASP A 182 -1.89 -25.18 2.19
CA ASP A 182 -0.61 -24.90 2.85
C ASP A 182 -0.37 -23.40 3.11
N VAL A 183 -1.34 -22.52 2.80
CA VAL A 183 -1.20 -21.07 2.98
C VAL A 183 -2.12 -20.54 4.06
N LYS A 184 -1.53 -19.82 5.01
CA LYS A 184 -2.25 -19.03 6.01
C LYS A 184 -2.61 -17.66 5.43
N LEU A 185 -3.87 -17.46 5.04
CA LEU A 185 -4.35 -16.12 4.68
C LEU A 185 -4.85 -15.36 5.91
N ILE A 186 -4.24 -14.22 6.19
CA ILE A 186 -4.56 -13.33 7.30
C ILE A 186 -5.06 -12.01 6.74
N VAL A 187 -6.21 -11.54 7.24
CA VAL A 187 -6.82 -10.28 6.80
C VAL A 187 -6.94 -9.31 7.98
N ALA A 188 -6.33 -8.13 7.87
CA ALA A 188 -6.30 -7.11 8.92
C ALA A 188 -6.90 -5.77 8.44
N PRO A 189 -8.21 -5.52 8.66
CA PRO A 189 -8.85 -4.26 8.33
C PRO A 189 -8.17 -3.06 9.01
N ALA A 190 -8.06 -1.93 8.31
CA ALA A 190 -7.29 -0.77 8.80
C ALA A 190 -7.95 -0.03 9.98
N SER A 191 -9.27 -0.17 10.17
CA SER A 191 -9.98 0.46 11.29
C SER A 191 -11.31 -0.22 11.61
N LYS A 192 -11.88 0.08 12.77
CA LYS A 192 -13.23 -0.35 13.16
C LYS A 192 -14.28 0.05 12.14
N LYS A 193 -14.21 1.28 11.60
CA LYS A 193 -15.16 1.78 10.59
C LYS A 193 -15.11 0.92 9.33
N ILE A 194 -13.91 0.66 8.82
CA ILE A 194 -13.71 -0.18 7.63
C ILE A 194 -14.18 -1.61 7.89
N PHE A 195 -13.89 -2.16 9.06
CA PHE A 195 -14.29 -3.52 9.40
C PHE A 195 -15.82 -3.68 9.42
N LEU A 196 -16.54 -2.75 10.07
CA LEU A 196 -18.01 -2.75 10.08
C LEU A 196 -18.60 -2.57 8.67
N GLN A 197 -18.01 -1.72 7.83
CA GLN A 197 -18.41 -1.58 6.43
C GLN A 197 -18.20 -2.88 5.65
N ALA A 198 -17.05 -3.53 5.82
CA ALA A 198 -16.76 -4.80 5.17
C ALA A 198 -17.69 -5.93 5.64
N ILE A 199 -18.12 -5.94 6.90
CA ILE A 199 -19.17 -6.86 7.38
C ILE A 199 -20.48 -6.59 6.65
N LYS A 200 -20.93 -5.33 6.62
CA LYS A 200 -22.19 -4.93 5.97
C LYS A 200 -22.23 -5.30 4.48
N GLU A 201 -21.08 -5.22 3.80
CA GLU A 201 -20.97 -5.55 2.38
C GLU A 201 -20.69 -7.05 2.09
N GLY A 202 -20.67 -7.92 3.10
CA GLY A 202 -20.41 -9.36 2.92
C GLY A 202 -18.95 -9.69 2.54
N ILE A 203 -18.05 -8.71 2.64
CA ILE A 203 -16.63 -8.86 2.33
C ILE A 203 -15.95 -9.76 3.36
N ILE A 204 -16.28 -9.57 4.65
CA ILE A 204 -15.74 -10.42 5.73
C ILE A 204 -16.22 -11.86 5.58
N GLU A 205 -17.49 -12.07 5.23
CA GLU A 205 -18.01 -13.41 4.93
C GLU A 205 -17.23 -14.05 3.78
N THR A 206 -16.92 -13.30 2.73
CA THR A 206 -16.12 -13.80 1.59
C THR A 206 -14.75 -14.30 2.06
N PHE A 207 -14.06 -13.55 2.93
CA PHE A 207 -12.76 -13.96 3.47
C PHE A 207 -12.86 -15.21 4.36
N VAL A 208 -13.84 -15.26 5.27
CA VAL A 208 -14.03 -16.43 6.13
C VAL A 208 -14.36 -17.66 5.30
N ARG A 209 -15.24 -17.53 4.30
CA ARG A 209 -15.59 -18.62 3.39
C ARG A 209 -14.41 -19.08 2.53
N SER A 210 -13.47 -18.21 2.16
CA SER A 210 -12.26 -18.62 1.44
C SER A 210 -11.26 -19.37 2.33
N GLY A 211 -11.41 -19.32 3.67
CA GLY A 211 -10.51 -19.94 4.63
C GLY A 211 -9.54 -18.96 5.30
N ALA A 212 -9.78 -17.64 5.17
CA ALA A 212 -8.93 -16.63 5.81
C ALA A 212 -9.23 -16.47 7.30
N ALA A 213 -8.19 -16.18 8.08
CA ALA A 213 -8.30 -15.66 9.44
C ALA A 213 -8.44 -14.14 9.40
N VAL A 214 -9.61 -13.63 9.77
CA VAL A 214 -9.85 -12.18 9.85
C VAL A 214 -9.52 -11.68 11.25
N LEU A 215 -8.57 -10.76 11.35
CA LEU A 215 -8.12 -10.15 12.60
C LEU A 215 -8.99 -8.96 13.00
N ASN A 216 -8.94 -8.63 14.28
CA ASN A 216 -9.44 -7.34 14.76
C ASN A 216 -8.68 -6.19 14.08
N PRO A 217 -9.31 -5.01 13.91
CA PRO A 217 -8.68 -3.90 13.19
C PRO A 217 -7.37 -3.46 13.84
N GLY A 218 -6.32 -3.33 13.02
CA GLY A 218 -4.98 -2.97 13.51
C GLY A 218 -3.89 -3.31 12.51
N CYS A 219 -2.65 -3.37 13.00
CA CYS A 219 -1.48 -3.64 12.16
C CYS A 219 -1.24 -5.13 11.90
N GLY A 220 -1.94 -6.03 12.60
CA GLY A 220 -1.60 -7.46 12.60
C GLY A 220 -0.10 -7.67 12.85
N PRO A 221 0.54 -8.65 12.18
CA PRO A 221 1.95 -8.99 12.38
C PRO A 221 2.94 -8.00 11.75
N CYS A 222 2.49 -6.87 11.18
CA CYS A 222 3.33 -5.92 10.43
C CYS A 222 4.52 -5.35 11.23
N VAL A 223 4.40 -5.26 12.55
CA VAL A 223 5.45 -4.76 13.46
C VAL A 223 5.94 -5.84 14.43
N GLY A 224 5.72 -7.12 14.10
CA GLY A 224 6.08 -8.24 14.96
C GLY A 224 5.24 -8.36 16.23
N THR A 225 4.03 -7.81 16.21
CA THR A 225 3.07 -7.92 17.31
C THR A 225 1.78 -8.50 16.79
N HIS A 226 0.95 -9.06 17.68
CA HIS A 226 -0.37 -9.59 17.32
C HIS A 226 -0.32 -10.81 16.36
N GLN A 227 -1.45 -11.49 16.18
CA GLN A 227 -1.52 -12.80 15.53
C GLN A 227 -0.88 -12.84 14.13
N GLY A 228 -0.26 -13.98 13.78
CA GLY A 228 0.34 -14.20 12.45
C GLY A 228 1.85 -13.94 12.36
N ILE A 229 2.58 -14.07 13.47
CA ILE A 229 4.06 -14.06 13.46
C ILE A 229 4.54 -15.29 12.66
N PRO A 230 5.35 -15.11 11.60
CA PRO A 230 5.84 -16.21 10.78
C PRO A 230 6.89 -17.04 11.52
N ALA A 231 6.94 -18.33 11.20
CA ALA A 231 7.95 -19.26 11.71
C ALA A 231 9.26 -19.18 10.90
N ASP A 232 10.28 -19.92 11.33
CA ASP A 232 11.58 -19.96 10.67
C ASP A 232 11.46 -20.48 9.24
N GLY A 233 12.08 -19.78 8.30
CA GLY A 233 12.07 -20.13 6.88
C GLY A 233 10.76 -19.81 6.14
N GLU A 234 9.70 -19.38 6.84
CA GLU A 234 8.43 -19.07 6.19
C GLU A 234 8.54 -17.85 5.26
N VAL A 235 7.90 -17.98 4.10
CA VAL A 235 7.77 -16.94 3.11
C VAL A 235 6.39 -16.28 3.24
N VAL A 236 6.40 -15.00 3.58
CA VAL A 236 5.22 -14.17 3.74
C VAL A 236 5.07 -13.25 2.53
N LEU A 237 3.90 -13.23 1.91
CA LEU A 237 3.50 -12.19 0.96
C LEU A 237 2.56 -11.20 1.64
N SER A 238 3.00 -9.94 1.77
CA SER A 238 2.34 -8.94 2.62
C SER A 238 1.96 -7.69 1.85
N THR A 239 0.78 -7.13 2.14
CA THR A 239 0.39 -5.82 1.63
C THR A 239 0.86 -4.65 2.50
N ALA A 240 1.65 -4.93 3.55
CA ALA A 240 2.29 -3.91 4.39
C ALA A 240 3.37 -3.12 3.63
N ASN A 241 3.98 -2.12 4.26
CA ASN A 241 4.98 -1.24 3.65
C ASN A 241 6.44 -1.68 3.80
N ARG A 242 6.76 -2.59 4.73
CA ARG A 242 8.15 -2.89 5.12
C ARG A 242 8.44 -4.39 5.13
N ASN A 243 9.65 -4.78 4.72
CA ASN A 243 10.08 -6.17 4.61
C ASN A 243 11.53 -6.44 5.10
N PHE A 244 12.09 -5.55 5.92
CA PHE A 244 13.40 -5.79 6.52
C PHE A 244 13.42 -7.02 7.43
N LYS A 245 14.61 -7.55 7.68
CA LYS A 245 14.82 -8.72 8.54
C LYS A 245 14.19 -8.48 9.93
N GLY A 246 13.38 -9.43 10.41
CA GLY A 246 12.71 -9.33 11.71
C GLY A 246 11.50 -8.38 11.73
N ARG A 247 11.09 -7.81 10.60
CA ARG A 247 9.99 -6.84 10.56
C ARG A 247 8.69 -7.39 11.15
N MET A 248 8.40 -8.66 10.89
CA MET A 248 7.20 -9.34 11.38
C MET A 248 7.48 -10.19 12.62
N GLY A 249 8.50 -9.83 13.40
CA GLY A 249 8.86 -10.48 14.67
C GLY A 249 10.01 -11.46 14.49
N ASN A 250 9.83 -12.48 13.65
CA ASN A 250 10.86 -13.49 13.41
C ASN A 250 11.90 -13.00 12.38
N PRO A 251 13.20 -12.93 12.74
CA PRO A 251 14.26 -12.56 11.80
C PRO A 251 14.53 -13.58 10.71
N ASP A 252 14.15 -14.85 10.89
CA ASP A 252 14.44 -15.92 9.94
C ASP A 252 13.29 -16.19 8.94
N ALA A 253 12.30 -15.30 8.92
CA ALA A 253 11.24 -15.26 7.91
C ALA A 253 11.57 -14.33 6.73
N PHE A 254 11.00 -14.64 5.56
CA PHE A 254 11.19 -13.89 4.31
C PHE A 254 9.91 -13.14 3.94
N ILE A 255 10.00 -11.81 3.81
CA ILE A 255 8.82 -10.97 3.57
C ILE A 255 8.89 -10.34 2.18
N TYR A 256 7.89 -10.61 1.36
CA TYR A 256 7.65 -9.98 0.07
C TYR A 256 6.53 -8.95 0.21
N LEU A 257 6.62 -7.83 -0.51
CA LEU A 257 5.55 -6.83 -0.52
C LEU A 257 4.82 -6.80 -1.86
N SER A 258 3.50 -6.69 -1.83
CA SER A 258 2.66 -6.67 -3.04
C SER A 258 1.40 -5.85 -2.87
N SER A 259 0.67 -5.64 -3.96
CA SER A 259 -0.72 -5.16 -3.92
C SER A 259 -1.68 -6.21 -3.34
N PRO A 260 -2.88 -5.80 -2.89
CA PRO A 260 -3.94 -6.72 -2.45
C PRO A 260 -4.36 -7.73 -3.51
N ALA A 261 -4.32 -7.34 -4.78
CA ALA A 261 -4.68 -8.23 -5.88
C ALA A 261 -3.68 -9.37 -6.02
N THR A 262 -2.39 -9.03 -6.08
CA THR A 262 -1.30 -10.01 -6.14
C THR A 262 -1.30 -10.92 -4.91
N ALA A 263 -1.53 -10.36 -3.73
CA ALA A 263 -1.64 -11.12 -2.49
C ALA A 263 -2.79 -12.13 -2.52
N ALA A 264 -3.99 -11.70 -2.93
CA ALA A 264 -5.18 -12.57 -3.01
C ALA A 264 -5.03 -13.68 -4.07
N ALA A 265 -4.49 -13.36 -5.24
CA ALA A 265 -4.22 -14.34 -6.29
C ALA A 265 -3.20 -15.40 -5.82
N SER A 266 -2.13 -14.95 -5.16
CA SER A 266 -1.09 -15.84 -4.64
C SER A 266 -1.61 -16.72 -3.50
N ALA A 267 -2.50 -16.21 -2.64
CA ALA A 267 -3.13 -17.00 -1.57
C ALA A 267 -3.93 -18.19 -2.12
N ILE A 268 -4.55 -18.05 -3.30
CA ILE A 268 -5.28 -19.14 -3.97
C ILE A 268 -4.31 -20.17 -4.55
N ARG A 269 -3.20 -19.72 -5.13
CA ARG A 269 -2.24 -20.60 -5.83
C ARG A 269 -1.24 -21.31 -4.92
N GLY A 270 -0.92 -20.77 -3.75
CA GLY A 270 0.17 -21.30 -2.92
C GLY A 270 1.56 -20.75 -3.28
N GLU A 271 1.63 -19.85 -4.25
CA GLU A 271 2.86 -19.27 -4.78
C GLU A 271 2.63 -17.85 -5.30
N ILE A 272 3.69 -17.04 -5.37
CA ILE A 272 3.59 -15.69 -5.93
C ILE A 272 3.07 -15.78 -7.37
N THR A 273 1.95 -15.09 -7.62
CA THR A 273 1.17 -15.20 -8.85
C THR A 273 0.80 -13.84 -9.39
N ASP A 274 0.78 -13.72 -10.72
CA ASP A 274 0.27 -12.54 -11.39
C ASP A 274 -1.26 -12.42 -11.23
N PRO A 275 -1.78 -11.33 -10.64
CA PRO A 275 -3.21 -11.18 -10.42
C PRO A 275 -4.02 -11.06 -11.72
N ARG A 276 -3.40 -10.79 -12.87
CA ARG A 276 -4.06 -10.70 -14.18
C ARG A 276 -4.75 -12.01 -14.58
N GLU A 277 -4.34 -13.15 -14.01
CA GLU A 277 -5.02 -14.44 -14.20
C GLU A 277 -6.41 -14.50 -13.52
N PHE A 278 -6.77 -13.51 -12.69
CA PHE A 278 -7.97 -13.55 -11.83
C PHE A 278 -8.92 -12.35 -11.97
N VAL A 279 -8.57 -11.32 -12.75
CA VAL A 279 -9.28 -10.02 -12.80
C VAL A 279 -10.06 -9.75 -14.07
#